data_AF-A0A9E4QIM1-F1
#
_entry.id   AF-A0A9E4QIM1-F1
#
_cell.length_a   1.000
_cell.length_b   1.000
_cell.length_c   1.000
_cell.angle_alpha   90.00
_cell.angle_beta   90.00
_cell.angle_gamma   90.00
#
_symmetry.space_group_name_H-M   'P 1'
#
loop_
_entity.id
_entity.type
_entity.pdbx_description
1 polymer ?
#
loop_
_entity_poly.entity_id
_entity_poly.type
_entity_poly.pdbx_seq_one_letter_code
_entity_poly.pdbx_strand_id
1 'polypeptide(L)' 'MRDGKAGTREPDRTWARAAVLALALVAVAMLVSVVVNPLLGRVVHWNIMAVLMPALFVGFTVLLKKRLV' A
#
# COMPACT_ATOMS: atom_id res chain seq x y z
N MET A 1 -6.56 39.88 -15.80
CA MET A 1 -7.71 38.99 -15.58
C MET A 1 -7.20 37.68 -15.00
N ARG A 2 -7.30 37.52 -13.68
CA ARG A 2 -7.30 36.20 -13.02
C ARG A 2 -8.74 35.73 -13.07
N ASP A 3 -8.99 34.51 -13.56
CA ASP A 3 -10.06 33.59 -13.11
C ASP A 3 -10.15 32.38 -14.04
N GLY A 4 -10.27 31.17 -13.47
CA GLY A 4 -10.90 30.04 -14.17
C GLY A 4 -10.29 28.65 -14.01
N LYS A 5 -10.61 27.98 -12.89
CA LYS A 5 -10.67 26.52 -12.68
C LYS A 5 -9.39 25.75 -12.33
N ALA A 6 -8.91 25.98 -11.11
CA ALA A 6 -8.23 24.95 -10.30
C ALA A 6 -9.24 23.89 -9.81
N GLY A 7 -9.79 23.06 -10.71
CA GLY A 7 -11.03 22.32 -10.43
C GLY A 7 -11.02 20.78 -10.47
N THR A 8 -9.89 20.07 -10.64
CA THR A 8 -9.95 18.60 -10.89
C THR A 8 -8.89 17.70 -10.24
N ARG A 9 -8.00 18.18 -9.34
CA ARG A 9 -6.85 17.38 -8.86
C ARG A 9 -6.97 16.74 -7.47
N GLU A 10 -8.09 16.87 -6.79
CA GLU A 10 -8.26 16.34 -5.43
C GLU A 10 -8.56 14.82 -5.34
N PRO A 11 -9.40 14.25 -6.22
CA PRO A 11 -9.70 12.81 -6.20
C PRO A 11 -8.48 11.94 -6.55
N ASP A 12 -7.70 12.35 -7.57
CA ASP A 12 -6.52 11.59 -8.02
C ASP A 12 -5.38 11.62 -7.00
N ARG A 13 -5.18 12.77 -6.34
CA ARG A 13 -4.09 12.94 -5.38
C ARG A 13 -4.32 12.12 -4.11
N THR A 14 -5.58 11.89 -3.72
CA THR A 14 -5.91 11.03 -2.57
C THR A 14 -5.72 9.56 -2.89
N TRP A 15 -6.04 9.11 -4.11
CA TRP A 15 -5.70 7.75 -4.57
C TRP A 15 -4.19 7.52 -4.64
N ALA A 16 -3.43 8.46 -5.22
CA ALA A 16 -1.98 8.37 -5.28
C ALA A 16 -1.35 8.32 -3.88
N ARG A 17 -1.82 9.15 -2.95
CA ARG A 17 -1.36 9.11 -1.54
C ARG A 17 -1.70 7.78 -0.87
N ALA A 18 -2.92 7.26 -1.06
CA ALA A 18 -3.32 5.97 -0.50
C ALA A 18 -2.43 4.83 -1.02
N ALA A 19 -2.15 4.81 -2.32
CA ALA A 19 -1.29 3.81 -2.95
C ALA A 19 0.15 3.89 -2.44
N VAL A 20 0.74 5.09 -2.31
CA VAL A 20 2.10 5.26 -1.77
C VAL A 20 2.19 4.79 -0.32
N LEU A 21 1.22 5.14 0.51
CA LEU A 21 1.17 4.69 1.90
C LEU A 21 0.97 3.17 2.00
N ALA A 22 0.08 2.59 1.19
CA ALA A 22 -0.12 1.15 1.12
C ALA A 22 1.17 0.43 0.69
N LEU A 23 1.87 0.95 -0.32
CA LEU A 23 3.14 0.40 -0.77
C LEU A 23 4.19 0.40 0.35
N ALA A 24 4.30 1.50 1.08
CA ALA A 24 5.22 1.60 2.21
C ALA A 24 4.91 0.56 3.30
N LEU A 25 3.63 0.39 3.66
CA LEU A 25 3.21 -0.60 4.65
C LEU A 25 3.52 -2.03 4.20
N VAL A 26 3.24 -2.37 2.94
CA VAL A 26 3.53 -3.69 2.36
C VAL A 26 5.03 -3.94 2.31
N ALA A 27 5.83 -2.94 1.92
CA ALA A 27 7.29 -3.05 1.90
C ALA A 27 7.86 -3.30 3.30
N VAL A 28 7.35 -2.59 4.33
CA VAL A 28 7.75 -2.82 5.72
C VAL A 28 7.36 -4.23 6.18
N ALA A 29 6.14 -4.68 5.88
CA ALA A 29 5.70 -6.03 6.23
C ALA A 29 6.56 -7.10 5.55
N MET A 30 6.93 -6.88 4.28
CA MET A 30 7.81 -7.77 3.53
C MET A 30 9.23 -7.81 4.14
N LEU A 31 9.81 -6.66 4.50
CA LEU A 31 11.11 -6.59 5.18
C LEU A 31 11.09 -7.33 6.52
N VAL A 32 10.07 -7.10 7.34
CA VAL A 32 9.88 -7.82 8.61
C VAL A 32 9.81 -9.33 8.34
N SER A 33 9.05 -9.75 7.32
CA SER A 33 8.99 -11.17 6.96
C SER A 33 10.34 -11.71 6.53
N VAL A 34 11.15 -10.98 5.75
CA VAL A 34 12.48 -11.44 5.30
C VAL A 34 13.39 -11.67 6.51
N VAL A 35 13.33 -10.79 7.51
CA VAL A 35 14.19 -10.85 8.70
C VAL A 35 13.71 -11.91 9.70
N VAL A 36 12.40 -12.00 9.93
CA VAL A 36 11.82 -12.88 10.95
C VAL A 36 11.69 -14.32 10.43
N ASN A 37 11.46 -14.52 9.13
CA ASN A 37 11.24 -15.87 8.59
C ASN A 37 12.40 -16.85 8.86
N PRO A 38 13.68 -16.47 8.69
CA PRO A 38 14.81 -17.32 9.09
C PRO A 38 14.82 -17.62 10.59
N LEU A 39 14.47 -16.64 11.44
CA LEU A 39 14.45 -16.79 12.91
C LEU A 39 13.36 -17.76 13.38
N LEU A 40 12.27 -17.90 12.61
CA LEU A 40 11.18 -18.83 12.87
C LEU A 40 11.39 -20.21 12.22
N GLY A 41 12.55 -20.48 11.60
CA GLY A 41 12.81 -21.75 10.94
C GLY A 41 12.16 -21.89 9.55
N ARG A 42 11.94 -20.76 8.85
CA ARG A 42 11.38 -20.68 7.49
C ARG A 42 9.91 -21.10 7.37
N VAL A 43 9.08 -20.71 8.33
CA VAL A 43 7.62 -20.97 8.33
C VAL A 43 6.92 -20.30 7.14
N VAL A 44 7.35 -19.10 6.76
CA VAL A 44 6.76 -18.35 5.64
C VAL A 44 7.30 -18.90 4.32
N HIS A 45 6.37 -19.43 3.52
CA HIS A 45 6.65 -19.87 2.16
C HIS A 45 6.54 -18.67 1.20
N TRP A 46 7.57 -18.47 0.37
CA TRP A 46 7.59 -17.37 -0.60
C TRP A 46 6.42 -17.41 -1.61
N ASN A 47 5.87 -18.58 -1.90
CA ASN A 47 4.64 -18.72 -2.70
C ASN A 47 3.43 -18.04 -2.06
N ILE A 48 3.32 -18.10 -0.73
CA ILE A 48 2.23 -17.42 -0.01
C ILE A 48 2.44 -15.92 -0.07
N MET A 49 3.68 -15.45 0.11
CA MET A 49 4.02 -14.03 0.04
C MET A 49 3.77 -13.42 -1.34
N ALA A 50 3.99 -14.19 -2.42
CA ALA A 50 3.71 -13.76 -3.78
C ALA A 50 2.24 -13.42 -4.03
N VAL A 51 1.31 -14.05 -3.30
CA VAL A 51 -0.14 -13.78 -3.38
C VAL A 51 -0.58 -12.79 -2.31
N LEU A 52 -0.06 -12.95 -1.08
CA LEU A 52 -0.46 -12.15 0.07
C LEU A 52 -0.06 -10.68 -0.06
N MET A 53 1.14 -10.38 -0.55
CA MET A 53 1.63 -9.00 -0.64
C MET A 53 0.83 -8.15 -1.64
N PRO A 54 0.52 -8.62 -2.87
CA PRO A 54 -0.42 -7.91 -3.75
C PRO A 54 -1.82 -7.75 -3.16
N ALA A 55 -2.35 -8.78 -2.50
CA ALA A 55 -3.67 -8.69 -1.86
C ALA A 55 -3.70 -7.63 -0.74
N LEU A 56 -2.67 -7.59 0.10
CA LEU A 56 -2.51 -6.57 1.14
C LEU A 56 -2.34 -5.17 0.54
N PHE A 57 -1.59 -5.03 -0.55
CA PHE A 57 -1.44 -3.75 -1.23
C PHE A 57 -2.78 -3.19 -1.71
N VAL A 58 -3.59 -4.01 -2.39
CA VAL A 58 -4.92 -3.61 -2.86
C VAL A 58 -5.83 -3.29 -1.67
N GLY A 59 -5.85 -4.16 -0.66
CA GLY A 59 -6.66 -3.99 0.54
C GLY A 59 -6.32 -2.69 1.29
N PHE A 60 -5.04 -2.43 1.54
CA PHE A 60 -4.60 -1.19 2.18
C PHE A 60 -4.86 0.04 1.33
N THR A 61 -4.69 -0.03 0.00
CA THR A 61 -4.97 1.09 -0.89
C THR A 61 -6.45 1.48 -0.80
N VAL A 62 -7.36 0.51 -0.86
CA VAL A 62 -8.81 0.76 -0.73
C VAL A 62 -9.16 1.27 0.67
N LEU A 63 -8.60 0.66 1.72
CA LEU A 63 -8.85 1.06 3.11
C LEU A 63 -8.37 2.50 3.38
N LEU A 64 -7.15 2.84 2.97
CA LEU A 64 -6.60 4.17 3.12
C LEU A 64 -7.35 5.19 2.27
N LYS A 65 -7.80 4.82 1.07
CA LYS A 65 -8.66 5.69 0.27
C LYS A 65 -9.98 6.00 0.99
N LYS A 66 -10.63 5.00 1.60
CA LYS A 66 -11.84 5.21 2.41
C LYS A 66 -11.59 6.11 3.63
N ARG A 67 -10.37 6.14 4.16
CA ARG A 67 -10.00 6.99 5.31
C ARG A 67 -9.61 8.41 4.92
N LEU A 68 -9.07 8.60 3.71
CA LEU A 68 -8.57 9.89 3.20
C LEU A 68 -9.64 10.72 2.47
N VAL A 69 -10.85 10.16 2.28
CA VAL A 69 -12.05 10.82 1.74
C VAL A 69 -12.99 11.13 2.90
#